data_AF-A0A803N9C0-F1
#
_entry.id   AF-A0A803N9C0-F1
#
_cell.length_a   1.000
_cell.length_b   1.000
_cell.length_c   1.000
_cell.angle_alpha   90.00
_cell.angle_beta   90.00
_cell.angle_gamma   90.00
#
_symmetry.space_group_name_H-M   'P 1'
#
loop_
_entity.id
_entity.type
_entity.pdbx_description
1 polymer ?
#
loop_
_entity_poly.entity_id
_entity_poly.type
_entity_poly.pdbx_seq_one_letter_code
_entity_poly.pdbx_strand_id
1 'polypeptide(L)'
;MSHSSYQSARPFPSKCYCGIPPKIETSWTSPNPGRRFVACKFYDAMSEKKLMRAEIGNLKQEVCLLQDQKARLVAQNEKLSKKLRCTSMDGCSPSKTGCSAVIFYAATAMLILVLAKLLVA
;
A
#
# COMPACT_ATOMS: atom_id res chain seq x y z
N MET A 1 17.22 31.27 48.39
CA MET A 1 18.46 30.77 47.76
C MET A 1 18.17 30.54 46.28
N SER A 2 18.67 31.43 45.43
CA SER A 2 18.38 31.43 43.99
C SER A 2 19.24 30.36 43.31
N HIS A 3 18.64 29.25 42.90
CA HIS A 3 19.33 28.24 42.10
C HIS A 3 19.69 28.83 40.73
N SER A 4 20.94 29.25 40.59
CA SER A 4 21.50 29.66 39.31
C SER A 4 21.51 28.46 38.35
N SER A 5 20.73 28.56 37.28
CA SER A 5 20.60 27.54 36.22
C SER A 5 21.84 27.44 35.30
N TYR A 6 22.94 28.09 35.67
CA TYR A 6 24.20 28.14 34.90
C TYR A 6 25.04 26.85 34.92
N GLN A 7 24.53 25.74 35.46
CA GLN A 7 25.26 24.47 35.54
C GLN A 7 25.43 23.70 34.21
N SER A 8 25.00 24.25 33.06
CA SER A 8 24.97 23.48 31.79
C SER A 8 26.08 23.81 30.79
N ALA A 9 27.05 24.67 31.13
CA ALA A 9 28.19 24.94 30.25
C ALA A 9 29.28 23.87 30.41
N ARG A 10 29.03 22.65 29.90
CA ARG A 10 30.12 21.68 29.72
C ARG A 10 31.18 22.30 28.80
N PRO A 11 32.48 22.13 29.08
CA PRO A 11 33.52 22.60 28.18
C PRO A 11 33.33 21.97 26.80
N PHE A 12 33.50 22.77 25.75
CA PHE A 12 33.36 22.28 24.39
C PHE A 12 34.44 21.24 24.08
N PRO A 13 34.09 20.13 23.41
CA PRO A 13 35.08 19.14 23.01
C PRO A 13 36.09 19.79 22.04
N SER A 14 37.38 19.51 22.22
CA SER A 14 38.44 20.06 21.38
C SER A 14 38.43 19.47 19.95
N LYS A 15 37.80 18.31 19.77
CA LYS A 15 37.66 17.61 18.49
C LYS A 15 36.26 17.02 18.34
N CYS A 16 35.74 17.05 17.12
CA CYS A 16 34.58 16.28 16.72
C CYS A 16 34.98 14.80 16.50
N TYR A 17 34.00 13.90 16.40
CA TYR A 17 34.23 12.49 16.04
C TYR A 17 34.91 12.31 14.68
N CYS A 18 34.83 13.30 13.79
CA CYS A 18 35.58 13.32 12.53
C CYS A 18 37.07 13.71 12.68
N GLY A 19 37.54 13.97 13.91
CA GLY A 19 38.93 14.34 14.21
C GLY A 19 39.28 15.82 14.05
N ILE A 20 38.38 16.63 13.49
CA ILE A 20 38.59 18.07 13.24
C ILE A 20 37.98 18.92 14.36
N PRO A 21 38.58 20.06 14.73
CA PRO A 21 37.97 21.01 15.67
C PRO A 21 36.56 21.40 15.22
N PRO A 22 35.58 21.41 16.15
CA PRO A 22 34.22 21.75 15.79
C PRO A 22 34.07 23.23 15.45
N LYS A 23 33.04 23.55 14.67
CA LYS A 23 32.62 24.92 14.38
C LYS A 23 31.54 25.33 15.38
N ILE A 24 31.59 26.58 15.85
CA ILE A 24 30.50 27.15 16.65
C ILE A 24 29.57 27.89 15.69
N GLU A 25 28.32 27.46 15.66
CA GLU A 25 27.26 28.07 14.85
C GLU A 25 26.28 28.82 15.74
N THR A 26 25.64 29.84 15.18
CA THR A 26 24.62 30.64 15.87
C THR A 26 23.27 30.38 15.23
N SER A 27 22.27 30.07 16.04
CA SER A 27 20.90 29.86 15.59
C SER A 27 20.24 31.19 15.22
N TRP A 28 19.65 31.21 14.02
CA TRP A 28 18.83 32.30 13.50
C TRP A 28 17.32 31.96 13.53
N THR A 29 16.94 30.92 14.28
CA THR A 29 15.54 30.47 14.35
C THR A 29 14.73 31.33 15.31
N SER A 30 13.45 31.58 14.97
CA SER A 30 12.52 32.36 15.81
C SER A 30 12.41 31.84 17.26
N PRO A 31 12.34 30.51 17.51
CA PRO A 31 12.27 30.00 18.88
C PRO A 31 13.59 30.09 19.66
N ASN A 32 14.74 30.19 18.99
CA ASN A 32 16.06 30.16 19.62
C ASN A 32 17.04 31.15 18.95
N PRO A 33 16.76 32.47 18.97
CA PRO A 33 17.64 33.44 18.35
C PRO A 33 18.95 33.58 19.15
N GLY A 34 20.09 33.67 18.46
CA GLY A 34 21.40 33.95 19.08
C GLY A 34 22.01 32.80 19.88
N ARG A 35 21.31 31.67 20.04
CA ARG A 35 21.85 30.49 20.74
C ARG A 35 23.03 29.91 19.94
N ARG A 36 24.16 29.70 20.62
CA ARG A 36 25.36 29.08 20.04
C ARG A 36 25.35 27.58 20.26
N PHE A 37 25.71 26.82 19.24
CA PHE A 37 25.84 25.36 19.32
C PHE A 37 27.12 24.90 18.63
N VAL A 38 27.64 23.78 19.11
CA VAL A 38 28.82 23.12 18.53
C VAL A 38 28.35 22.19 17.43
N ALA A 39 28.87 22.38 16.23
CA ALA A 39 28.59 21.54 15.08
C ALA A 39 29.88 20.97 14.49
N CYS A 40 29.77 19.84 13.78
CA CYS A 40 30.86 19.36 12.94
C CYS A 40 31.18 20.39 11.86
N LYS A 41 32.47 20.56 11.50
CA LYS A 41 32.87 21.46 10.38
C LYS A 41 32.17 21.12 9.06
N PHE A 42 31.82 19.84 8.87
CA PHE A 42 31.14 19.33 7.67
C PHE A 42 29.62 19.34 7.77
N TYR A 43 29.04 19.82 8.87
CA TYR A 43 27.59 19.94 8.98
C TYR A 43 27.10 21.04 8.04
N ASP A 44 26.28 20.67 7.05
CA ASP A 44 25.63 21.59 6.14
C ASP A 44 24.10 21.41 6.19
N ALA A 45 23.48 22.25 7.03
CA ALA A 45 22.04 22.27 7.23
C ALA A 45 21.25 22.59 5.94
N MET A 46 21.85 23.31 4.99
CA MET A 46 21.17 23.68 3.74
C MET A 46 21.07 22.49 2.78
N SER A 47 22.15 21.72 2.68
CA SER A 47 22.18 20.49 1.88
C SER A 47 21.22 19.45 2.43
N GLU A 48 21.19 19.23 3.76
CA GLU A 48 20.24 18.33 4.40
C GLU A 48 18.79 18.76 4.13
N LYS A 49 18.46 20.05 4.30
CA LYS A 49 17.11 20.57 4.04
C LYS A 49 16.69 20.40 2.58
N LYS A 50 17.63 20.56 1.63
CA LYS A 50 17.36 20.37 0.20
C LYS A 50 17.04 18.91 -0.12
N LEU A 51 17.82 17.97 0.42
CA LEU A 51 17.60 16.53 0.26
C LEU A 51 16.25 16.12 0.86
N MET A 52 15.96 16.56 2.09
CA MET A 52 14.66 16.29 2.74
C MET A 52 13.48 16.82 1.92
N ARG A 53 13.60 18.03 1.33
CA ARG A 53 12.54 18.58 0.47
C ARG A 53 12.33 17.76 -0.80
N ALA A 54 13.41 17.28 -1.42
CA ALA A 54 13.33 16.44 -2.61
C ALA A 54 12.63 15.12 -2.28
N GLU A 55 13.01 14.48 -1.17
CA GLU A 55 12.40 13.21 -0.72
C GLU A 55 10.91 13.37 -0.40
N ILE A 56 10.53 14.46 0.29
CA ILE A 56 9.11 14.78 0.52
C ILE A 56 8.35 14.96 -0.80
N GLY A 57 8.99 15.55 -1.81
CA GLY A 57 8.42 15.68 -3.15
C GLY A 57 8.15 14.32 -3.80
N ASN A 58 9.15 13.43 -3.79
CA ASN A 58 9.05 12.08 -4.35
C ASN A 58 7.94 11.26 -3.66
N LEU A 59 7.95 11.25 -2.33
CA LEU A 59 6.96 10.52 -1.54
C LEU A 59 5.53 11.03 -1.78
N LYS A 60 5.35 12.36 -1.91
CA LYS A 60 4.03 12.93 -2.26
C LYS A 60 3.55 12.48 -3.64
N GLN A 61 4.45 12.41 -4.61
CA GLN A 61 4.12 11.91 -5.95
C GLN A 61 3.71 10.44 -5.89
N GLU A 62 4.46 9.61 -5.17
CA GLU A 62 4.14 8.19 -5.01
C GLU A 62 2.78 7.97 -4.33
N VAL A 63 2.49 8.72 -3.26
CA VAL A 63 1.18 8.69 -2.59
C VAL A 63 0.04 9.02 -3.54
N CYS A 64 0.22 10.03 -4.41
CA CYS A 64 -0.77 10.39 -5.41
C CYS A 64 -1.05 9.22 -6.38
N LEU A 65 0.01 8.59 -6.90
CA LEU A 65 -0.12 7.44 -7.80
C LEU A 65 -0.79 6.24 -7.14
N LEU A 66 -0.42 5.92 -5.90
CA LEU A 66 -1.00 4.83 -5.13
C LEU A 66 -2.47 5.08 -4.79
N GLN A 67 -2.85 6.32 -4.48
CA GLN A 67 -4.25 6.69 -4.26
C GLN A 67 -5.10 6.50 -5.51
N ASP A 68 -4.58 6.87 -6.67
CA ASP A 68 -5.25 6.65 -7.96
C ASP A 68 -5.43 5.15 -8.26
N GLN A 69 -4.40 4.35 -8.01
CA GLN A 69 -4.49 2.89 -8.17
C GLN A 69 -5.53 2.29 -7.22
N LYS A 70 -5.55 2.72 -5.96
CA LYS A 70 -6.55 2.30 -4.98
C LYS A 70 -7.97 2.64 -5.45
N ALA A 71 -8.19 3.85 -5.96
CA ALA A 71 -9.50 4.26 -6.49
C ALA A 71 -9.96 3.36 -7.65
N ARG A 72 -9.05 3.03 -8.58
CA ARG A 72 -9.35 2.11 -9.69
C ARG A 72 -9.73 0.71 -9.20
N LEU A 73 -8.97 0.16 -8.26
CA LEU A 73 -9.24 -1.17 -7.70
C LEU A 73 -10.56 -1.20 -6.90
N VAL A 74 -10.88 -0.14 -6.16
CA VAL A 74 -12.16 -0.02 -5.45
C VAL A 74 -13.32 -0.03 -6.45
N ALA A 75 -13.23 0.73 -7.54
CA ALA A 75 -14.27 0.73 -8.57
C ALA A 75 -14.45 -0.66 -9.23
N GLN A 76 -13.35 -1.39 -9.46
CA GLN A 76 -13.41 -2.77 -9.97
C GLN A 76 -14.07 -3.72 -8.97
N ASN A 77 -13.71 -3.61 -7.68
CA ASN A 77 -14.30 -4.41 -6.61
C ASN A 77 -15.81 -4.16 -6.47
N GLU A 78 -16.26 -2.91 -6.57
CA GLU A 78 -17.69 -2.60 -6.57
C GLU A 78 -18.40 -3.22 -7.77
N LYS A 79 -17.80 -3.16 -8.96
CA LYS A 79 -18.36 -3.76 -10.18
C LYS A 79 -18.46 -5.28 -10.08
N LEU A 80 -17.43 -5.94 -9.57
CA LEU A 80 -17.42 -7.39 -9.33
C LEU A 80 -18.42 -7.79 -8.25
N SER A 81 -18.48 -7.04 -7.14
CA SER A 81 -19.45 -7.26 -6.07
C SER A 81 -20.90 -7.12 -6.56
N LYS A 82 -21.18 -6.15 -7.44
CA LYS A 82 -22.50 -6.02 -8.09
C LYS A 82 -22.80 -7.21 -9.00
N LYS A 83 -21.84 -7.65 -9.83
CA LYS A 83 -21.99 -8.84 -10.68
C LYS A 83 -22.32 -10.08 -9.87
N LEU A 84 -21.60 -10.33 -8.77
CA LEU A 84 -21.85 -11.46 -7.87
C LEU A 84 -23.26 -11.43 -7.27
N ARG A 85 -23.74 -10.23 -6.88
CA ARG A 85 -25.12 -10.05 -6.39
C ARG A 85 -26.16 -10.35 -7.46
N CYS A 86 -25.95 -9.92 -8.71
CA CYS A 86 -26.86 -10.23 -9.82
C CYS A 86 -26.87 -11.72 -10.16
N THR A 87 -25.69 -12.38 -10.23
CA THR A 87 -25.61 -13.83 -10.50
C THR A 87 -26.22 -14.68 -9.38
N SER A 88 -26.30 -14.17 -8.15
CA SER A 88 -27.02 -14.82 -7.05
C SER A 88 -28.55 -14.72 -7.17
N MET A 89 -29.07 -13.76 -7.95
CA MET A 89 -30.51 -13.62 -8.24
C MET A 89 -30.91 -14.28 -9.57
N ASP A 90 -29.94 -14.61 -10.43
CA ASP A 90 -30.12 -15.46 -11.62
C ASP A 90 -29.94 -16.96 -11.32
N GLY A 91 -30.35 -17.37 -10.11
CA GLY A 91 -30.92 -18.69 -9.89
C GLY A 91 -32.35 -18.79 -10.45
N CYS A 92 -32.64 -18.14 -11.58
CA CYS A 92 -33.86 -18.35 -12.35
C CYS A 92 -33.50 -19.16 -13.60
N SER A 93 -33.70 -20.46 -13.45
CA SER A 93 -33.69 -21.51 -14.46
C SER A 93 -34.18 -21.07 -15.86
N PRO A 94 -33.58 -21.57 -16.97
CA PRO A 94 -34.43 -22.06 -18.03
C PRO A 94 -35.09 -23.34 -17.50
N SER A 95 -36.36 -23.26 -17.15
CA SER A 95 -37.23 -24.42 -17.01
C SER A 95 -37.19 -25.23 -18.31
N LYS A 96 -36.28 -26.21 -18.38
CA LYS A 96 -36.30 -27.31 -19.35
C LYS A 96 -36.13 -28.64 -18.61
N THR A 97 -36.84 -28.81 -17.51
CA THR A 97 -36.96 -30.11 -16.82
C THR A 97 -37.74 -31.15 -17.64
N GLY A 98 -38.33 -30.78 -18.79
CA GLY A 98 -38.92 -31.74 -19.73
C GLY A 98 -37.98 -32.28 -20.82
N CYS A 99 -36.95 -31.54 -21.23
CA CYS A 99 -36.15 -31.91 -22.41
C CYS A 99 -35.03 -32.91 -22.08
N SER A 100 -34.42 -32.78 -20.89
CA SER A 100 -33.37 -33.69 -20.43
C SER A 100 -33.91 -35.11 -20.21
N ALA A 101 -35.05 -35.25 -19.54
CA ALA A 101 -35.65 -36.57 -19.28
C ALA A 101 -35.99 -37.31 -20.57
N VAL A 102 -36.54 -36.63 -21.58
CA VAL A 102 -36.87 -37.25 -22.89
C VAL A 102 -35.60 -37.75 -23.60
N ILE A 103 -34.50 -37.01 -23.54
CA ILE A 103 -33.22 -37.43 -24.13
C ILE A 103 -32.66 -38.64 -23.37
N PHE A 104 -32.74 -38.65 -22.04
CA PHE A 104 -32.31 -39.81 -21.23
C PHE A 104 -33.16 -41.05 -21.52
N TYR A 105 -34.50 -40.94 -21.57
CA TYR A 105 -35.38 -42.07 -21.88
C TYR A 105 -35.21 -42.58 -23.31
N ALA A 106 -34.98 -41.69 -24.28
CA ALA A 106 -34.71 -42.11 -25.66
C ALA A 106 -33.36 -42.85 -25.76
N ALA A 107 -32.31 -42.36 -25.10
CA ALA A 107 -31.00 -43.00 -25.09
C ALA A 107 -31.03 -44.38 -24.40
N THR A 108 -31.72 -44.49 -23.26
CA THR A 108 -31.84 -45.77 -22.54
C THR A 108 -32.69 -46.77 -23.32
N ALA A 109 -33.80 -46.35 -23.95
CA ALA A 109 -34.61 -47.22 -24.80
C ALA A 109 -33.81 -47.75 -26.00
N MET A 110 -33.03 -46.90 -26.66
CA MET A 110 -32.16 -47.31 -27.77
C MET A 110 -31.09 -48.30 -27.32
N LEU A 111 -30.47 -48.09 -26.15
CA LEU A 111 -29.50 -49.02 -25.59
C LEU A 111 -30.12 -50.39 -25.29
N ILE A 112 -31.32 -50.42 -24.71
CA ILE A 112 -32.06 -51.67 -24.42
C ILE A 112 -32.37 -52.42 -25.71
N LEU A 113 -32.80 -51.72 -26.76
CA LEU A 113 -33.09 -52.34 -28.07
C LEU A 113 -31.84 -52.95 -28.71
N VAL A 114 -30.69 -52.27 -28.61
CA VAL A 114 -29.41 -52.78 -29.12
C VAL A 114 -28.98 -54.02 -28.34
N LEU A 115 -29.06 -53.99 -27.01
CA LEU A 115 -28.72 -55.14 -26.16
C LEU A 115 -29.66 -56.33 -26.40
N ALA A 116 -30.96 -56.09 -26.56
CA ALA A 116 -31.93 -57.13 -26.87
C ALA A 116 -31.63 -57.81 -28.21
N LYS A 117 -31.21 -57.04 -29.23
CA LYS A 117 -30.78 -57.63 -30.52
C LYS A 117 -29.47 -58.41 -30.42
N LEU A 118 -28.54 -58.00 -29.57
CA LEU A 118 -27.27 -58.71 -29.35
C LEU A 118 -27.42 -59.99 -28.53
N LEU A 119 -28.47 -60.10 -27.70
CA LEU A 119 -28.76 -61.30 -26.90
C LEU A 119 -29.56 -62.37 -27.65
N VAL A 120 -30.20 -62.00 -28.78
CA VAL A 120 -31.02 -62.89 -29.61
C VAL A 120 -30.28 -63.30 -30.90
N ALA A 121 -29.12 -62.70 -31.19
CA ALA A 121 -28.20 -63.07 -32.27
C ALA A 121 -27.12 -64.03 -31.76
#